data_AF-X1CY69-F1
#
_entry.id   AF-X1CY69-F1
#
_cell.length_a   1.000
_cell.length_b   1.000
_cell.length_c   1.000
_cell.angle_alpha   90.00
_cell.angle_beta   90.00
_cell.angle_gamma   90.00
#
_symmetry.space_group_name_H-M   'P 1'
#
loop_
_entity.id
_entity.type
_entity.pdbx_description
1 polymer ?
#
loop_
_entity_poly.entity_id
_entity_poly.type
_entity_poly.pdbx_seq_one_letter_code
_entity_poly.pdbx_strand_id
1 'polypeptide(L)'
;IIQGGLLEGGSEQGLYEVTNVPNYIIGTRRMTPDGRVFRYAKSGGICYTGQGSAIVPDIAFAGNCVGALEGTATQIKFGGKTFGKDALKGGYITIYGNPLYNDAALPNNASCPHRLITGNNACVGQDIEDASKADPCVITITGHGYTTGDIVTIAGIEEGGMTQLNDRQYTITVVDENTFKLDGVNSTEYTGTGVTGGVCTKGDLTLDLDGAVGVSKVADKQFCEVYYNIYSNLRLGTLGTESFAGLAAAYVSGANKYFWVQTWGACWIALLAGETNGGEYRDVYFRY
;
A
#
# COMPACT_ATOMS: atom_id res chain seq x y z
N ILE A 1 3.31 -26.23 2.18
CA ILE A 1 3.73 -25.55 0.93
C ILE A 1 3.47 -24.06 1.09
N ILE A 2 4.52 -23.25 0.98
CA ILE A 2 4.42 -21.79 0.88
C ILE A 2 4.62 -21.44 -0.60
N GLN A 3 3.73 -20.62 -1.17
CA GLN A 3 3.82 -20.21 -2.58
C GLN A 3 4.37 -18.79 -2.68
N GLY A 4 5.69 -18.68 -2.83
CA GLY A 4 6.39 -17.39 -3.04
C GLY A 4 6.15 -16.37 -1.92
N GLY A 5 6.79 -15.20 -2.04
CA GLY A 5 6.49 -14.04 -1.20
C GLY A 5 7.35 -13.87 0.06
N LEU A 6 8.46 -14.59 0.21
CA LEU A 6 9.50 -14.17 1.17
C LEU A 6 10.08 -12.83 0.72
N LEU A 7 10.22 -11.88 1.65
CA LEU A 7 10.87 -10.60 1.38
C LEU A 7 12.38 -10.77 1.32
N GLU A 8 13.05 -9.88 0.60
CA GLU A 8 14.51 -9.82 0.58
C GLU A 8 15.07 -9.63 1.99
N GLY A 9 16.06 -10.45 2.37
CA GLY A 9 16.61 -10.47 3.73
C GLY A 9 15.70 -11.10 4.79
N GLY A 10 14.48 -11.50 4.45
CA GLY A 10 13.57 -12.22 5.35
C GLY A 10 13.98 -13.67 5.57
N SER A 11 13.61 -14.24 6.72
CA SER A 11 13.79 -15.66 7.03
C SER A 11 12.44 -16.36 7.14
N GLU A 12 12.43 -17.70 7.05
CA GLU A 12 11.20 -18.43 7.30
C GLU A 12 10.66 -18.15 8.71
N GLN A 13 9.39 -17.78 8.78
CA GLN A 13 8.69 -17.54 10.03
C GLN A 13 7.80 -18.75 10.35
N GLY A 14 7.93 -19.27 11.57
CA GLY A 14 7.08 -20.31 12.10
C GLY A 14 5.62 -19.89 12.10
N LEU A 15 4.71 -20.87 11.95
CA LEU A 15 3.27 -20.61 11.86
C LEU A 15 2.72 -19.90 13.11
N TYR A 16 3.33 -20.17 14.27
CA TYR A 16 2.91 -19.68 15.57
C TYR A 16 3.83 -18.57 16.11
N GLU A 17 4.67 -18.01 15.24
CA GLU A 17 5.59 -16.94 15.59
C GLU A 17 4.98 -15.57 15.25
N VAL A 18 5.28 -14.59 16.09
CA VAL A 18 4.91 -13.19 15.89
C VAL A 18 6.19 -12.36 15.89
N THR A 19 6.36 -11.52 14.88
CA THR A 19 7.57 -10.71 14.69
C THR A 19 7.23 -9.22 14.61
N ASN A 20 8.23 -8.36 14.79
CA ASN A 20 8.12 -6.90 14.60
C ASN A 20 8.57 -6.46 13.20
N VAL A 21 9.15 -7.36 12.43
CA VAL A 21 9.72 -7.12 11.10
C VAL A 21 9.05 -8.09 10.12
N PRO A 22 8.61 -7.63 8.95
CA PRO A 22 7.97 -8.51 7.99
C PRO A 22 8.98 -9.48 7.37
N ASN A 23 8.65 -10.77 7.36
CA ASN A 23 9.40 -11.79 6.62
C ASN A 23 8.80 -12.08 5.25
N TYR A 24 7.48 -11.90 5.10
CA TYR A 24 6.76 -12.17 3.86
C TYR A 24 5.93 -10.97 3.42
N ILE A 25 5.59 -10.94 2.13
CA ILE A 25 4.57 -10.05 1.59
C ILE A 25 3.24 -10.34 2.30
N ILE A 26 2.52 -9.29 2.71
CA ILE A 26 1.20 -9.44 3.34
C ILE A 26 0.24 -10.14 2.38
N GLY A 27 -0.55 -11.09 2.88
CA GLY A 27 -1.45 -11.95 2.11
C GLY A 27 -0.80 -13.23 1.55
N THR A 28 0.52 -13.40 1.71
CA THR A 28 1.24 -14.63 1.31
C THR A 28 0.52 -15.87 1.83
N ARG A 29 0.38 -16.89 0.97
CA ARG A 29 -0.35 -18.12 1.28
C ARG A 29 0.57 -19.21 1.81
N ARG A 30 0.17 -19.86 2.90
CA ARG A 30 0.79 -21.09 3.41
C ARG A 30 -0.27 -22.17 3.59
N MET A 31 -0.01 -23.37 3.05
CA MET A 31 -0.80 -24.58 3.32
C MET A 31 0.02 -25.56 4.16
N THR A 32 -0.61 -26.12 5.18
CA THR A 32 -0.06 -27.23 5.98
C THR A 32 -0.45 -28.59 5.38
N PRO A 33 0.28 -29.68 5.70
CA PRO A 33 -0.03 -31.02 5.19
C PRO A 33 -1.44 -31.53 5.56
N ASP A 34 -2.00 -31.03 6.66
CA ASP A 34 -3.37 -31.35 7.12
C ASP A 34 -4.46 -30.50 6.43
N GLY A 35 -4.11 -29.70 5.42
CA GLY A 35 -5.06 -28.94 4.61
C GLY A 35 -5.48 -27.58 5.17
N ARG A 36 -4.97 -27.15 6.34
CA ARG A 36 -5.22 -25.78 6.82
C ARG A 36 -4.51 -24.76 5.92
N VAL A 37 -5.16 -23.61 5.72
CA VAL A 37 -4.63 -22.50 4.92
C VAL A 37 -4.45 -21.29 5.81
N PHE A 38 -3.30 -20.62 5.63
CA PHE A 38 -2.93 -19.42 6.35
C PHE A 38 -2.56 -18.30 5.39
N ARG A 39 -2.77 -17.07 5.86
CA ARG A 39 -2.36 -15.83 5.21
C ARG A 39 -1.39 -15.09 6.12
N TYR A 40 -0.30 -14.59 5.56
CA TYR A 40 0.59 -13.71 6.30
C TYR A 40 -0.08 -12.35 6.49
N ALA A 41 -0.06 -11.81 7.70
CA ALA A 41 -0.82 -10.62 8.06
C ALA A 41 0.04 -9.64 8.88
N LYS A 42 -0.41 -8.38 8.89
CA LYS A 42 0.07 -7.34 9.79
C LYS A 42 -1.08 -6.92 10.72
N SER A 43 -0.77 -6.73 12.00
CA SER A 43 -1.76 -6.30 12.98
C SER A 43 -1.92 -4.78 13.03
N GLY A 44 -3.17 -4.34 13.14
CA GLY A 44 -3.60 -3.01 13.53
C GLY A 44 -3.85 -2.84 15.02
N GLY A 45 -3.87 -3.95 15.76
CA GLY A 45 -4.15 -3.98 17.18
C GLY A 45 -3.95 -5.38 17.74
N ILE A 46 -4.53 -5.65 18.90
CA ILE A 46 -4.47 -6.98 19.53
C ILE A 46 -5.22 -7.99 18.66
N CYS A 47 -4.69 -9.21 18.53
CA CYS A 47 -5.42 -10.36 17.95
C CYS A 47 -5.26 -11.58 18.87
N TYR A 48 -6.37 -12.24 19.23
CA TYR A 48 -6.36 -13.42 20.09
C TYR A 48 -6.41 -14.72 19.30
N THR A 49 -5.76 -15.75 19.83
CA THR A 49 -5.96 -17.13 19.36
C THR A 49 -7.38 -17.56 19.70
N GLY A 50 -8.14 -18.01 18.70
CA GLY A 50 -9.50 -18.51 18.88
C GLY A 50 -10.61 -17.47 18.97
N GLN A 51 -10.28 -16.19 18.76
CA GLN A 51 -11.27 -15.17 18.45
C GLN A 51 -11.01 -14.66 17.04
N GLY A 52 -12.09 -14.40 16.31
CA GLY A 52 -12.01 -13.91 14.95
C GLY A 52 -11.24 -12.59 14.87
N SER A 53 -10.27 -12.52 13.97
CA SER A 53 -9.63 -11.25 13.61
C SER A 53 -10.51 -10.51 12.63
N ALA A 54 -10.82 -9.25 12.91
CA ALA A 54 -11.60 -8.41 12.04
C ALA A 54 -10.79 -7.88 10.86
N ILE A 55 -11.36 -7.95 9.66
CA ILE A 55 -10.97 -7.09 8.53
C ILE A 55 -11.48 -5.71 8.88
N VAL A 56 -10.57 -4.75 8.83
CA VAL A 56 -10.92 -3.34 8.87
C VAL A 56 -10.71 -2.85 7.47
N PRO A 57 -11.77 -2.71 6.65
CA PRO A 57 -11.62 -2.19 5.32
C PRO A 57 -11.22 -0.72 5.43
N ASP A 58 -9.91 -0.46 5.38
CA ASP A 58 -9.38 0.89 5.23
C ASP A 58 -9.26 1.14 3.72
N ILE A 59 -10.13 2.00 3.21
CA ILE A 59 -9.88 2.65 1.93
C ILE A 59 -8.56 3.42 2.07
N ALA A 60 -7.58 3.11 1.22
CA ALA A 60 -6.32 3.83 1.21
C ALA A 60 -6.54 5.27 0.75
N PHE A 61 -7.31 5.42 -0.33
CA PHE A 61 -7.86 6.69 -0.77
C PHE A 61 -8.96 6.48 -1.81
N ALA A 62 -9.81 7.49 -1.96
CA ALA A 62 -10.68 7.64 -3.12
C ALA A 62 -10.21 8.83 -3.94
N GLY A 63 -10.21 8.73 -5.26
CA GLY A 63 -9.73 9.81 -6.10
C GLY A 63 -9.82 9.52 -7.58
N ASN A 64 -9.57 10.57 -8.34
CA ASN A 64 -9.64 10.53 -9.79
C ASN A 64 -8.29 10.07 -10.37
N CYS A 65 -8.32 9.16 -11.33
CA CYS A 65 -7.14 8.78 -12.08
C CYS A 65 -6.64 9.94 -12.95
N VAL A 66 -5.37 9.87 -13.35
CA VAL A 66 -4.73 10.87 -14.21
C VAL A 66 -4.47 10.28 -15.58
N GLY A 67 -4.94 10.98 -16.62
CA GLY A 67 -4.83 10.54 -18.00
C GLY A 67 -5.90 9.52 -18.36
N ALA A 68 -6.35 9.56 -19.61
CA ALA A 68 -7.19 8.50 -20.15
C ALA A 68 -6.33 7.24 -20.38
N LEU A 69 -6.87 6.07 -20.07
CA LEU A 69 -6.21 4.77 -20.27
C LEU A 69 -7.09 3.91 -21.18
N GLU A 70 -6.46 3.16 -22.08
CA GLU A 70 -7.15 2.21 -22.93
C GLU A 70 -7.37 0.88 -22.20
N GLY A 71 -8.32 0.07 -22.67
CA GLY A 71 -8.74 -1.14 -21.96
C GLY A 71 -7.70 -2.23 -21.74
N THR A 72 -6.59 -2.18 -22.49
CA THR A 72 -5.43 -3.07 -22.34
C THR A 72 -4.43 -2.61 -21.28
N ALA A 73 -4.61 -1.41 -20.71
CA ALA A 73 -3.70 -0.87 -19.71
C ALA A 73 -3.67 -1.74 -18.44
N THR A 74 -2.46 -2.01 -17.96
CA THR A 74 -2.19 -2.75 -16.71
C THR A 74 -1.72 -1.82 -15.59
N GLN A 75 -1.71 -0.51 -15.84
CA GLN A 75 -1.28 0.50 -14.89
C GLN A 75 -2.29 1.63 -14.83
N ILE A 76 -2.52 2.17 -13.64
CA ILE A 76 -3.37 3.34 -13.41
C ILE A 76 -2.64 4.35 -12.53
N LYS A 77 -2.78 5.63 -12.88
CA LYS A 77 -2.04 6.72 -12.23
C LYS A 77 -2.94 7.63 -11.43
N PHE A 78 -2.43 8.16 -10.32
CA PHE A 78 -3.10 9.11 -9.46
C PHE A 78 -2.17 10.24 -9.05
N GLY A 79 -2.60 11.49 -9.27
CA GLY A 79 -1.83 12.67 -8.87
C GLY A 79 -1.94 12.96 -7.39
N GLY A 80 -0.83 13.46 -6.82
CA GLY A 80 -0.75 13.98 -5.45
C GLY A 80 -1.16 12.96 -4.39
N LYS A 81 -0.89 11.68 -4.63
CA LYS A 81 -1.03 10.62 -3.61
C LYS A 81 0.34 10.34 -3.05
N THR A 82 0.40 10.00 -1.76
CA THR A 82 1.65 9.73 -1.06
C THR A 82 1.65 8.34 -0.44
N PHE A 83 2.45 7.42 -0.98
CA PHE A 83 2.59 6.05 -0.50
C PHE A 83 4.02 5.55 -0.67
N GLY A 84 4.49 4.77 0.30
CA GLY A 84 5.72 3.99 0.16
C GLY A 84 5.61 2.98 -0.99
N LYS A 85 6.76 2.55 -1.51
CA LYS A 85 6.84 1.50 -2.54
C LYS A 85 6.08 0.26 -2.07
N ASP A 86 5.20 -0.27 -2.92
CA ASP A 86 4.42 -1.48 -2.68
C ASP A 86 3.56 -1.48 -1.40
N ALA A 87 3.32 -0.32 -0.78
CA ALA A 87 2.44 -0.19 0.38
C ALA A 87 0.98 -0.62 0.12
N LEU A 88 0.55 -0.60 -1.14
CA LEU A 88 -0.81 -0.97 -1.59
C LEU A 88 -0.87 -2.36 -2.22
N LYS A 89 0.26 -3.07 -2.31
CA LYS A 89 0.35 -4.39 -2.94
C LYS A 89 -0.52 -5.43 -2.22
N GLY A 90 -1.27 -6.21 -3.01
CA GLY A 90 -2.23 -7.18 -2.51
C GLY A 90 -3.56 -6.57 -2.06
N GLY A 91 -3.70 -5.25 -2.12
CA GLY A 91 -4.97 -4.55 -2.11
C GLY A 91 -5.68 -4.65 -3.45
N TYR A 92 -6.78 -3.92 -3.60
CA TYR A 92 -7.52 -3.88 -4.86
C TYR A 92 -7.96 -2.46 -5.17
N ILE A 93 -8.20 -2.21 -6.44
CA ILE A 93 -8.81 -0.98 -6.93
C ILE A 93 -10.19 -1.30 -7.49
N THR A 94 -11.16 -0.45 -7.17
CA THR A 94 -12.46 -0.39 -7.84
C THR A 94 -12.49 0.86 -8.70
N ILE A 95 -12.80 0.71 -9.98
CA ILE A 95 -12.89 1.84 -10.93
C ILE A 95 -14.37 2.09 -11.21
N TYR A 96 -14.85 3.26 -10.83
CA TYR A 96 -16.24 3.68 -11.02
C TYR A 96 -16.41 4.35 -12.39
N GLY A 97 -17.64 4.42 -12.90
CA GLY A 97 -17.89 4.84 -14.28
C GLY A 97 -18.94 5.93 -14.49
N ASN A 98 -18.52 7.00 -15.19
CA ASN A 98 -19.12 7.56 -16.42
C ASN A 98 -17.94 8.06 -17.32
N PRO A 99 -17.81 7.69 -18.62
CA PRO A 99 -18.74 6.93 -19.45
C PRO A 99 -18.38 5.45 -19.46
N LEU A 100 -18.85 4.73 -18.46
CA LEU A 100 -19.33 3.37 -18.69
C LEU A 100 -20.81 3.38 -19.12
N TYR A 101 -21.36 4.59 -19.37
CA TYR A 101 -22.78 4.90 -19.62
C TYR A 101 -23.17 5.01 -21.10
N ASN A 102 -22.29 4.72 -22.07
CA ASN A 102 -22.63 4.84 -23.49
C ASN A 102 -22.08 3.75 -24.43
N ASP A 103 -21.56 2.64 -23.93
CA ASP A 103 -21.38 1.46 -24.78
C ASP A 103 -22.72 0.73 -24.90
N ALA A 104 -23.45 1.02 -25.98
CA ALA A 104 -24.73 0.39 -26.30
C ALA A 104 -24.61 -1.14 -26.53
N ALA A 105 -23.39 -1.70 -26.58
CA ALA A 105 -23.14 -3.13 -26.75
C ALA A 105 -23.01 -3.92 -25.45
N LEU A 106 -22.98 -3.27 -24.27
CA LEU A 106 -22.87 -3.96 -22.98
C LEU A 106 -24.23 -3.99 -22.27
N PRO A 107 -24.83 -5.18 -22.07
CA PRO A 107 -26.15 -5.33 -21.46
C PRO A 107 -26.09 -5.22 -19.93
N ASN A 108 -25.50 -4.13 -19.40
CA ASN A 108 -25.66 -3.64 -18.02
C ASN A 108 -24.70 -2.48 -17.75
N ASN A 109 -25.27 -1.31 -17.62
CA ASN A 109 -24.63 -0.06 -17.26
C ASN A 109 -24.21 0.00 -15.75
N ALA A 110 -23.41 -0.98 -15.30
CA ALA A 110 -23.05 -1.17 -13.88
C ALA A 110 -21.70 -1.88 -13.65
N SER A 111 -20.78 -1.87 -14.61
CA SER A 111 -19.49 -2.53 -14.43
C SER A 111 -18.54 -1.65 -13.61
N CYS A 112 -18.40 -1.91 -12.30
CA CYS A 112 -17.29 -1.39 -11.50
C CYS A 112 -16.19 -2.47 -11.49
N PRO A 113 -15.29 -2.53 -12.50
CA PRO A 113 -14.25 -3.55 -12.50
C PRO A 113 -13.38 -3.41 -11.25
N HIS A 114 -13.09 -4.56 -10.64
CA HIS A 114 -12.07 -4.66 -9.61
C HIS A 114 -10.79 -5.25 -10.20
N ARG A 115 -9.64 -4.74 -9.76
CA ARG A 115 -8.33 -5.29 -10.11
C ARG A 115 -7.47 -5.45 -8.87
N LEU A 116 -6.75 -6.56 -8.79
CA LEU A 116 -5.74 -6.75 -7.75
C LEU A 116 -4.58 -5.80 -8.04
N ILE A 117 -4.08 -5.14 -7.00
CA ILE A 117 -2.87 -4.32 -7.07
C ILE A 117 -1.67 -5.23 -6.86
N THR A 118 -0.81 -5.36 -7.86
CA THR A 118 0.37 -6.22 -7.84
C THR A 118 1.63 -5.47 -7.39
N GLY A 119 1.58 -4.15 -7.42
CA GLY A 119 2.63 -3.25 -6.94
C GLY A 119 2.18 -1.79 -7.00
N ASN A 120 2.94 -0.92 -6.36
CA ASN A 120 2.83 0.50 -6.58
C ASN A 120 4.18 1.18 -6.48
N ASN A 121 4.37 2.19 -7.32
CA ASN A 121 5.55 3.04 -7.20
C ASN A 121 5.46 3.85 -5.91
N ALA A 122 6.63 4.06 -5.28
CA ALA A 122 6.72 5.03 -4.20
C ALA A 122 6.48 6.41 -4.79
N CYS A 123 5.49 7.10 -4.23
CA CYS A 123 5.35 8.54 -4.34
C CYS A 123 5.36 9.01 -2.89
N VAL A 124 6.53 9.29 -2.32
CA VAL A 124 6.59 9.81 -0.95
C VAL A 124 7.06 11.24 -1.03
N GLY A 125 6.28 12.14 -0.43
CA GLY A 125 6.78 13.46 -0.09
C GLY A 125 7.88 13.28 0.95
N GLN A 126 9.12 13.53 0.56
CA GLN A 126 10.27 13.48 1.44
C GLN A 126 10.73 14.89 1.76
N ASP A 127 11.00 15.14 3.03
CA ASP A 127 11.48 16.43 3.49
C ASP A 127 12.84 16.72 2.85
N ILE A 128 13.00 17.95 2.35
CA ILE A 128 14.25 18.41 1.77
C ILE A 128 15.17 18.86 2.91
N GLU A 129 16.38 18.31 2.93
CA GLU A 129 17.37 18.63 3.96
C GLU A 129 18.22 19.84 3.57
N ASP A 130 18.54 19.96 2.28
CA ASP A 130 19.29 21.10 1.74
C ASP A 130 19.03 21.31 0.23
N ALA A 131 19.30 22.53 -0.24
CA ALA A 131 19.36 22.89 -1.65
C ALA A 131 20.59 23.78 -1.92
N SER A 132 21.49 23.32 -2.79
CA SER A 132 22.73 24.04 -3.08
C SER A 132 22.48 25.29 -3.94
N LYS A 133 23.24 26.37 -3.72
CA LYS A 133 23.39 27.48 -4.68
C LYS A 133 24.43 27.13 -5.74
N ALA A 134 24.01 26.48 -6.81
CA ALA A 134 24.89 25.99 -7.85
C ALA A 134 24.20 25.87 -9.21
N ASP A 135 24.99 25.56 -10.23
CA ASP A 135 24.51 25.21 -11.57
C ASP A 135 25.10 23.85 -12.00
N PRO A 136 24.31 22.76 -11.99
CA PRO A 136 22.91 22.67 -11.59
C PRO A 136 22.70 22.66 -10.06
N CYS A 137 21.50 23.03 -9.63
CA CYS A 137 21.05 22.92 -8.24
C CYS A 137 21.00 21.44 -7.79
N VAL A 138 21.64 21.13 -6.67
CA VAL A 138 21.60 19.82 -5.99
C VAL A 138 20.66 19.90 -4.80
N ILE A 139 19.78 18.91 -4.69
CA ILE A 139 18.87 18.69 -3.57
C ILE A 139 19.38 17.53 -2.73
N THR A 140 19.36 17.70 -1.41
CA THR A 140 19.74 16.67 -0.43
C THR A 140 18.50 16.12 0.24
N ILE A 141 18.31 14.81 0.16
CA ILE A 141 17.29 14.03 0.86
C ILE A 141 17.91 12.68 1.19
N THR A 142 18.16 12.40 2.47
CA THR A 142 18.79 11.13 2.87
C THR A 142 17.89 9.94 2.50
N GLY A 143 18.43 8.98 1.75
CA GLY A 143 17.74 7.76 1.35
C GLY A 143 16.50 8.01 0.47
N HIS A 144 16.61 8.89 -0.53
CA HIS A 144 15.45 9.25 -1.37
C HIS A 144 14.87 8.09 -2.18
N GLY A 145 15.67 7.09 -2.56
CA GLY A 145 15.21 5.94 -3.36
C GLY A 145 14.78 6.28 -4.80
N TYR A 146 14.96 7.53 -5.23
CA TYR A 146 14.78 7.96 -6.62
C TYR A 146 15.84 7.41 -7.59
N THR A 147 15.52 7.47 -8.87
CA THR A 147 16.36 7.05 -10.01
C THR A 147 16.49 8.19 -11.03
N THR A 148 17.64 8.29 -11.70
CA THR A 148 17.86 9.28 -12.77
C THR A 148 16.75 9.19 -13.84
N GLY A 149 16.22 10.34 -14.25
CA GLY A 149 15.08 10.47 -15.16
C GLY A 149 13.71 10.57 -14.47
N ASP A 150 13.66 10.42 -13.14
CA ASP A 150 12.42 10.66 -12.39
C ASP A 150 11.98 12.13 -12.49
N ILE A 151 10.66 12.34 -12.44
CA ILE A 151 10.05 13.66 -12.33
C ILE A 151 9.63 13.88 -10.88
N VAL A 152 10.15 14.94 -10.27
CA VAL A 152 9.83 15.33 -8.89
C VAL A 152 9.15 16.70 -8.85
N THR A 153 8.22 16.87 -7.93
CA THR A 153 7.62 18.17 -7.59
C THR A 153 8.22 18.63 -6.27
N ILE A 154 8.75 19.85 -6.23
CA ILE A 154 9.18 20.50 -4.98
C ILE A 154 8.11 21.51 -4.58
N ALA A 155 7.70 21.51 -3.30
CA ALA A 155 6.76 22.47 -2.75
C ALA A 155 7.04 22.72 -1.26
N GLY A 156 6.46 23.79 -0.70
CA GLY A 156 6.50 24.05 0.75
C GLY A 156 7.83 24.54 1.32
N ILE A 157 8.78 24.99 0.49
CA ILE A 157 9.95 25.75 0.98
C ILE A 157 9.46 27.11 1.49
N GLU A 158 9.77 27.42 2.74
CA GLU A 158 9.33 28.62 3.45
C GLU A 158 10.17 29.86 3.11
N GLU A 159 9.71 31.02 3.57
CA GLU A 159 10.42 32.30 3.42
C GLU A 159 11.81 32.23 4.08
N GLY A 160 12.84 32.68 3.35
CA GLY A 160 14.26 32.56 3.75
C GLY A 160 15.01 31.40 3.08
N GLY A 161 14.28 30.39 2.57
CA GLY A 161 14.82 29.36 1.68
C GLY A 161 14.67 29.71 0.18
N MET A 162 15.04 28.78 -0.70
CA MET A 162 14.88 28.90 -2.15
C MET A 162 13.44 28.69 -2.64
N THR A 163 12.54 29.63 -2.30
CA THR A 163 11.11 29.54 -2.64
C THR A 163 10.83 29.49 -4.14
N GLN A 164 11.76 29.91 -4.99
CA GLN A 164 11.69 29.80 -6.46
C GLN A 164 11.57 28.35 -6.95
N LEU A 165 11.96 27.39 -6.13
CA LEU A 165 11.87 25.96 -6.44
C LEU A 165 10.43 25.42 -6.30
N ASN A 166 9.59 26.08 -5.51
CA ASN A 166 8.25 25.59 -5.18
C ASN A 166 7.30 25.51 -6.38
N ASP A 167 6.34 24.60 -6.27
CA ASP A 167 5.17 24.40 -7.14
C ASP A 167 5.55 24.12 -8.60
N ARG A 168 6.70 23.46 -8.80
CA ARG A 168 7.28 23.13 -10.11
C ARG A 168 7.76 21.69 -10.15
N GLN A 169 7.75 21.12 -11.35
CA GLN A 169 8.27 19.79 -11.64
C GLN A 169 9.67 19.86 -12.26
N TYR A 170 10.53 18.94 -11.86
CA TYR A 170 11.91 18.83 -12.32
C TYR A 170 12.21 17.40 -12.75
N THR A 171 12.90 17.24 -13.88
CA THR A 171 13.58 15.97 -14.17
C THR A 171 14.88 15.94 -13.36
N ILE A 172 15.22 14.79 -12.79
CA ILE A 172 16.39 14.68 -11.92
C ILE A 172 17.47 13.77 -12.48
N THR A 173 18.72 14.10 -12.15
CA THR A 173 19.87 13.20 -12.28
C THR A 173 20.38 12.84 -10.88
N VAL A 174 20.23 11.57 -10.48
CA VAL A 174 20.72 11.08 -9.18
C VAL A 174 22.23 11.12 -9.14
N VAL A 175 22.79 11.65 -8.06
CA VAL A 175 24.25 11.73 -7.81
C VAL A 175 24.68 10.56 -6.94
N ASP A 176 23.98 10.32 -5.84
CA ASP A 176 24.18 9.18 -4.93
C ASP A 176 22.87 8.83 -4.19
N GLU A 177 22.95 8.06 -3.09
CA GLU A 177 21.78 7.63 -2.30
C GLU A 177 21.04 8.80 -1.60
N ASN A 178 21.72 9.93 -1.39
CA ASN A 178 21.24 11.05 -0.58
C ASN A 178 21.08 12.35 -1.36
N THR A 179 21.51 12.41 -2.62
CA THR A 179 21.52 13.64 -3.41
C THR A 179 21.18 13.43 -4.88
N PHE A 180 20.49 14.41 -5.46
CA PHE A 180 20.19 14.48 -6.89
C PHE A 180 20.23 15.91 -7.42
N LYS A 181 20.51 16.06 -8.71
CA LYS A 181 20.51 17.34 -9.43
C LYS A 181 19.14 17.59 -10.06
N LEU A 182 18.72 18.86 -10.06
CA LEU A 182 17.59 19.32 -10.85
C LEU A 182 18.10 19.70 -12.25
N ASP A 183 17.70 18.96 -13.28
CA ASP A 183 18.23 19.14 -14.61
C ASP A 183 17.84 20.51 -15.19
N GLY A 184 18.86 21.28 -15.61
CA GLY A 184 18.68 22.61 -16.20
C GLY A 184 18.31 23.73 -15.22
N VAL A 185 18.40 23.49 -13.90
CA VAL A 185 18.11 24.51 -12.88
C VAL A 185 19.40 25.11 -12.35
N ASN A 186 19.67 26.38 -12.69
CA ASN A 186 20.70 27.20 -12.07
C ASN A 186 20.09 27.97 -10.89
N SER A 187 20.50 27.65 -9.66
CA SER A 187 20.01 28.28 -8.42
C SER A 187 20.94 29.37 -7.86
N THR A 188 22.02 29.71 -8.56
CA THR A 188 23.07 30.63 -8.08
C THR A 188 22.50 32.00 -7.71
N GLU A 189 21.49 32.47 -8.45
CA GLU A 189 20.83 33.77 -8.24
C GLU A 189 19.54 33.68 -7.41
N TYR A 190 19.16 32.50 -6.92
CA TYR A 190 17.93 32.38 -6.13
C TYR A 190 18.07 33.12 -4.80
N THR A 191 16.99 33.73 -4.34
CA THR A 191 16.96 34.38 -3.03
C THR A 191 16.91 33.32 -1.93
N GLY A 192 17.49 33.60 -0.76
CA GLY A 192 17.64 32.61 0.32
C GLY A 192 18.88 31.73 0.18
N THR A 193 19.11 30.84 1.13
CA THR A 193 20.22 29.85 1.11
C THR A 193 19.71 28.54 1.70
N GLY A 194 19.97 27.42 1.03
CA GLY A 194 19.44 26.12 1.45
C GLY A 194 17.91 26.06 1.35
N VAL A 195 17.32 25.25 2.22
CA VAL A 195 15.87 25.17 2.42
C VAL A 195 15.50 25.40 3.88
N THR A 196 14.33 25.98 4.11
CA THR A 196 13.62 25.92 5.38
C THR A 196 12.26 25.30 5.06
N GLY A 197 11.93 24.16 5.68
CA GLY A 197 10.84 23.32 5.20
C GLY A 197 11.13 22.73 3.81
N GLY A 198 10.08 22.45 3.04
CA GLY A 198 10.19 21.90 1.69
C GLY A 198 10.02 20.38 1.64
N VAL A 199 9.17 19.94 0.71
CA VAL A 199 8.88 18.53 0.44
C VAL A 199 9.09 18.28 -1.04
N CYS A 200 9.85 17.23 -1.35
CA CYS A 200 10.02 16.70 -2.69
C CYS A 200 9.14 15.47 -2.85
N THR A 201 8.25 15.47 -3.85
CA THR A 201 7.37 14.33 -4.16
C THR A 201 7.66 13.80 -5.55
N LYS A 202 7.97 12.51 -5.67
CA LYS A 202 8.12 11.84 -6.96
C LYS A 202 6.75 11.57 -7.60
N GLY A 203 6.42 12.33 -8.64
CA GLY A 203 5.39 12.09 -9.66
C GLY A 203 3.99 11.63 -9.21
N ASP A 204 3.23 11.08 -10.16
CA ASP A 204 1.96 10.41 -9.91
C ASP A 204 2.20 9.03 -9.27
N LEU A 205 1.36 8.65 -8.31
CA LEU A 205 1.25 7.26 -7.85
C LEU A 205 0.86 6.40 -9.05
N THR A 206 1.68 5.44 -9.42
CA THR A 206 1.32 4.42 -10.41
C THR A 206 1.03 3.12 -9.68
N LEU A 207 -0.17 2.56 -9.87
CA LEU A 207 -0.53 1.22 -9.42
C LEU A 207 -0.33 0.24 -10.58
N ASP A 208 0.35 -0.87 -10.30
CA ASP A 208 0.43 -2.01 -11.19
C ASP A 208 -0.73 -2.96 -10.88
N LEU A 209 -1.41 -3.43 -11.92
CA LEU A 209 -2.59 -4.29 -11.83
C LEU A 209 -2.25 -5.73 -12.24
N ASP A 210 -3.07 -6.68 -11.80
CA ASP A 210 -2.96 -8.10 -12.20
C ASP A 210 -3.35 -8.39 -13.64
N GLY A 211 -3.90 -7.40 -14.34
CA GLY A 211 -4.29 -7.49 -15.74
C GLY A 211 -4.90 -6.21 -16.25
N ALA A 212 -5.26 -6.26 -17.53
CA ALA A 212 -5.91 -5.17 -18.26
C ALA A 212 -7.19 -4.70 -17.56
N VAL A 213 -7.45 -3.40 -17.42
CA VAL A 213 -8.60 -2.87 -16.64
C VAL A 213 -9.95 -3.52 -17.00
N GLY A 214 -10.11 -4.00 -18.25
CA GLY A 214 -11.24 -4.85 -18.64
C GLY A 214 -12.48 -4.06 -19.10
N VAL A 215 -12.33 -2.75 -19.24
CA VAL A 215 -13.28 -1.84 -19.91
C VAL A 215 -12.60 -1.25 -21.14
N SER A 216 -13.34 -0.88 -22.18
CA SER A 216 -12.74 -0.35 -23.42
C SER A 216 -11.86 0.88 -23.18
N LYS A 217 -12.24 1.74 -22.22
CA LYS A 217 -11.51 2.94 -21.86
C LYS A 217 -11.79 3.37 -20.41
N VAL A 218 -10.76 3.82 -19.72
CA VAL A 218 -10.86 4.62 -18.49
C VAL A 218 -10.70 6.08 -18.87
N ALA A 219 -11.70 6.91 -18.59
CA ALA A 219 -11.63 8.34 -18.90
C ALA A 219 -10.58 9.06 -18.04
N ASP A 220 -10.07 10.19 -18.53
CA ASP A 220 -9.33 11.09 -17.66
C ASP A 220 -10.23 11.52 -16.49
N LYS A 221 -9.64 11.59 -15.29
CA LYS A 221 -10.35 11.86 -14.04
C LYS A 221 -11.44 10.85 -13.68
N GLN A 222 -11.36 9.60 -14.15
CA GLN A 222 -12.27 8.55 -13.70
C GLN A 222 -12.10 8.33 -12.20
N PHE A 223 -13.22 8.33 -11.47
CA PHE A 223 -13.21 8.11 -10.04
C PHE A 223 -12.88 6.65 -9.73
N CYS A 224 -11.95 6.45 -8.79
CA CYS A 224 -11.54 5.13 -8.33
C CYS A 224 -11.46 5.12 -6.80
N GLU A 225 -11.67 3.95 -6.22
CA GLU A 225 -11.39 3.68 -4.82
C GLU A 225 -10.29 2.64 -4.73
N VAL A 226 -9.28 2.94 -3.93
CA VAL A 226 -8.11 2.11 -3.75
C VAL A 226 -8.10 1.61 -2.31
N TYR A 227 -8.01 0.30 -2.15
CA TYR A 227 -8.09 -0.40 -0.87
C TYR A 227 -6.74 -1.02 -0.53
N TYR A 228 -6.39 -1.02 0.76
CA TYR A 228 -5.25 -1.81 1.22
C TYR A 228 -5.52 -3.32 1.09
N ASN A 229 -4.46 -4.12 1.23
CA ASN A 229 -4.60 -5.55 1.44
C ASN A 229 -5.41 -5.82 2.72
N ILE A 230 -6.44 -6.67 2.64
CA ILE A 230 -7.33 -6.97 3.76
C ILE A 230 -6.62 -7.57 4.99
N TYR A 231 -5.39 -8.06 4.83
CA TYR A 231 -4.56 -8.61 5.89
C TYR A 231 -3.52 -7.61 6.45
N SER A 232 -3.56 -6.32 6.07
CA SER A 232 -2.57 -5.32 6.48
C SER A 232 -2.85 -4.65 7.82
N ASN A 233 -4.09 -4.74 8.32
CA ASN A 233 -4.55 -4.02 9.51
C ASN A 233 -5.47 -4.87 10.39
N LEU A 234 -5.11 -6.15 10.61
CA LEU A 234 -5.95 -7.07 11.38
C LEU A 234 -5.99 -6.69 12.87
N ARG A 235 -7.17 -6.74 13.47
CA ARG A 235 -7.37 -6.50 14.91
C ARG A 235 -8.43 -7.43 15.47
N LEU A 236 -8.61 -7.40 16.77
CA LEU A 236 -9.67 -8.14 17.45
C LEU A 236 -11.04 -7.75 16.90
N GLY A 237 -11.85 -8.75 16.52
CA GLY A 237 -13.25 -8.52 16.20
C GLY A 237 -14.05 -8.14 17.45
N THR A 238 -14.83 -7.06 17.36
CA THR A 238 -15.78 -6.65 18.39
C THR A 238 -17.14 -7.26 18.09
N LEU A 239 -17.95 -7.55 19.13
CA LEU A 239 -19.34 -7.97 18.96
C LEU A 239 -20.09 -6.98 18.05
N GLY A 240 -20.72 -7.48 16.98
CA GLY A 240 -21.41 -6.66 15.98
C GLY A 240 -20.57 -6.25 14.76
N THR A 241 -19.29 -6.58 14.70
CA THR A 241 -18.45 -6.42 13.50
C THR A 241 -18.18 -7.78 12.85
N GLU A 242 -19.01 -8.16 11.87
CA GLU A 242 -19.03 -9.50 11.25
C GLU A 242 -17.91 -9.77 10.22
N SER A 243 -16.86 -8.96 10.17
CA SER A 243 -15.84 -9.10 9.12
C SER A 243 -14.69 -9.98 9.57
N PHE A 244 -14.83 -11.31 9.57
CA PHE A 244 -13.74 -12.19 10.02
C PHE A 244 -12.71 -12.43 8.90
N ALA A 245 -11.49 -11.90 9.03
CA ALA A 245 -10.37 -12.18 8.12
C ALA A 245 -9.82 -13.61 8.27
N GLY A 246 -9.96 -14.17 9.48
CA GLY A 246 -9.27 -15.38 9.87
C GLY A 246 -9.20 -15.51 11.39
N LEU A 247 -8.53 -16.55 11.88
CA LEU A 247 -8.15 -16.72 13.29
C LEU A 247 -6.63 -16.54 13.41
N ALA A 248 -6.17 -15.70 14.33
CA ALA A 248 -4.74 -15.53 14.54
C ALA A 248 -4.13 -16.87 14.99
N ALA A 249 -3.05 -17.30 14.33
CA ALA A 249 -2.36 -18.54 14.70
C ALA A 249 -1.67 -18.42 16.07
N ALA A 250 -1.22 -17.21 16.42
CA ALA A 250 -0.62 -16.89 17.70
C ALA A 250 -1.20 -15.59 18.29
N TYR A 251 -1.05 -15.40 19.59
CA TYR A 251 -1.48 -14.18 20.26
C TYR A 251 -0.62 -13.00 19.79
N VAL A 252 -1.29 -11.92 19.39
CA VAL A 252 -0.66 -10.69 18.95
C VAL A 252 -0.98 -9.59 19.97
N SER A 253 0.06 -9.06 20.61
CA SER A 253 -0.06 -8.14 21.75
C SER A 253 -0.39 -6.69 21.40
N GLY A 254 -0.42 -6.32 20.11
CA GLY A 254 -0.68 -4.96 19.67
C GLY A 254 -0.46 -4.75 18.18
N ALA A 255 -0.46 -3.50 17.74
CA ALA A 255 -0.27 -3.12 16.33
C ALA A 255 1.17 -3.34 15.83
N ASN A 256 1.34 -3.32 14.51
CA ASN A 256 2.61 -3.44 13.81
C ASN A 256 3.37 -4.73 14.11
N LYS A 257 2.64 -5.83 14.32
CA LYS A 257 3.19 -7.17 14.42
C LYS A 257 2.86 -7.96 13.17
N TYR A 258 3.71 -8.92 12.82
CA TYR A 258 3.51 -9.77 11.67
C TYR A 258 3.36 -11.23 12.08
N PHE A 259 2.35 -11.88 11.56
CA PHE A 259 1.90 -13.19 12.03
C PHE A 259 1.12 -13.92 10.94
N TRP A 260 0.86 -15.22 11.17
CA TRP A 260 -0.02 -16.00 10.30
C TRP A 260 -1.46 -16.00 10.83
N VAL A 261 -2.42 -15.78 9.94
CA VAL A 261 -3.85 -15.90 10.22
C VAL A 261 -4.40 -17.13 9.48
N GLN A 262 -5.08 -18.03 10.18
CA GLN A 262 -5.75 -19.19 9.58
C GLN A 262 -7.05 -18.75 8.91
N THR A 263 -7.18 -19.06 7.62
CA THR A 263 -8.35 -18.71 6.80
C THR A 263 -9.17 -19.91 6.37
N TRP A 264 -8.60 -21.13 6.45
CA TRP A 264 -9.30 -22.37 6.07
C TRP A 264 -8.84 -23.57 6.90
N GLY A 265 -9.70 -24.58 6.99
CA GLY A 265 -9.43 -25.86 7.63
C GLY A 265 -9.82 -25.89 9.11
N ALA A 266 -9.51 -27.01 9.78
CA ALA A 266 -9.86 -27.24 11.18
C ALA A 266 -9.27 -26.15 12.09
N CYS A 267 -10.12 -25.47 12.83
CA CYS A 267 -9.73 -24.37 13.72
C CYS A 267 -10.37 -24.49 15.10
N TRP A 268 -9.67 -23.92 16.08
CA TRP A 268 -10.11 -23.82 17.47
C TRP A 268 -10.85 -22.49 17.65
N ILE A 269 -12.05 -22.52 18.22
CA ILE A 269 -12.85 -21.32 18.53
C ILE A 269 -13.35 -21.45 19.97
N ALA A 270 -13.21 -20.38 20.76
CA ALA A 270 -13.93 -20.24 22.03
C ALA A 270 -15.31 -19.66 21.75
N LEU A 271 -16.37 -20.35 22.20
CA LEU A 271 -17.76 -19.99 21.87
C LEU A 271 -18.25 -18.70 22.56
N LEU A 272 -17.60 -18.26 23.65
CA LEU A 272 -17.99 -17.07 24.43
C LEU A 272 -16.78 -16.25 24.89
N ALA A 273 -16.95 -14.92 24.99
CA ALA A 273 -15.91 -13.99 25.44
C ALA A 273 -15.68 -14.11 26.96
N GLY A 274 -14.46 -14.42 27.38
CA GLY A 274 -14.04 -14.44 28.80
C GLY A 274 -13.57 -15.79 29.34
N GLU A 275 -13.75 -16.88 28.59
CA GLU A 275 -13.37 -18.23 29.04
C GLU A 275 -11.87 -18.48 28.85
N THR A 276 -11.08 -18.07 29.83
CA THR A 276 -9.61 -18.20 29.80
C THR A 276 -9.10 -19.53 30.34
N ASN A 277 -9.92 -20.41 30.92
CA ASN A 277 -9.50 -21.75 31.37
C ASN A 277 -10.71 -22.63 31.72
N GLY A 278 -10.94 -23.74 31.01
CA GLY A 278 -11.88 -24.76 31.49
C GLY A 278 -12.58 -25.63 30.42
N GLY A 279 -11.95 -26.74 30.05
CA GLY A 279 -12.59 -28.06 29.96
C GLY A 279 -13.73 -28.38 28.98
N GLU A 280 -14.82 -27.62 28.90
CA GLU A 280 -16.13 -28.27 28.67
C GLU A 280 -16.93 -27.79 27.46
N TYR A 281 -16.47 -26.78 26.70
CA TYR A 281 -17.13 -26.32 25.46
C TYR A 281 -16.14 -26.16 24.31
N ARG A 282 -15.52 -27.28 23.89
CA ARG A 282 -14.45 -27.32 22.89
C ARG A 282 -14.92 -28.05 21.63
N ASP A 283 -15.14 -27.31 20.54
CA ASP A 283 -15.48 -27.87 19.23
C ASP A 283 -14.45 -27.50 18.16
N VAL A 284 -14.23 -28.41 17.21
CA VAL A 284 -13.41 -28.17 16.01
C VAL A 284 -14.34 -27.75 14.88
N TYR A 285 -14.16 -26.53 14.39
CA TYR A 285 -14.93 -26.02 13.27
C TYR A 285 -14.12 -26.07 11.98
N PHE A 286 -14.77 -26.45 10.89
CA PHE A 286 -14.25 -26.28 9.54
C PHE A 286 -14.79 -24.97 8.99
N ARG A 287 -13.87 -24.06 8.68
CA ARG A 287 -14.21 -22.80 8.03
C ARG A 287 -14.33 -23.02 6.52
N TYR A 288 -15.54 -22.80 5.99
CA TYR A 288 -15.85 -22.70 4.56
C TYR A 288 -15.69 -21.26 4.06
#